data_AF-A0A560LYX3-F1
#
_entry.id   AF-A0A560LYX3-F1
#
_cell.length_a   1.000
_cell.length_b   1.000
_cell.length_c   1.000
_cell.angle_alpha   90.00
_cell.angle_beta   90.00
_cell.angle_gamma   90.00
#
_symmetry.space_group_name_H-M   'P 1'
#
loop_
_entity.id
_entity.type
_entity.pdbx_description
1 polymer ?
#
loop_
_entity_poly.entity_id
_entity_poly.type
_entity_poly.pdbx_seq_one_letter_code
_entity_poly.pdbx_strand_id
1 'polypeptide(L)'
;MVVYRFYPRADAAQDKIWRDTVETWGEKQAVTYITGLHTHLQRLCEERAIWRKLPQRLAVPADVKHEAYFSRYEHHYVFFRELDNGDLGVMSILHERMDLPVRLAEDLAALSGRAGSFKA
;
A
#
# COMPACT_ATOMS: atom_id res chain seq x y z
N MET A 1 -19.76 2.95 -3.29
CA MET A 1 -18.75 2.06 -3.90
C MET A 1 -17.44 2.38 -3.22
N VAL A 2 -16.81 1.42 -2.57
CA VAL A 2 -15.49 1.61 -1.93
C VAL A 2 -14.45 1.71 -3.04
N VAL A 3 -13.61 2.73 -3.02
CA VAL A 3 -12.48 2.86 -3.94
C VAL A 3 -11.17 2.90 -3.15
N TYR A 4 -10.06 2.63 -3.82
CA TYR A 4 -8.74 2.78 -3.21
C TYR A 4 -8.09 4.11 -3.60
N ARG A 5 -7.28 4.66 -2.69
CA ARG A 5 -6.47 5.86 -2.89
C ARG A 5 -5.06 5.62 -2.40
N PHE A 6 -4.06 6.16 -3.11
CA PHE A 6 -2.66 6.02 -2.71
C PHE A 6 -2.20 7.21 -1.89
N TYR A 7 -1.43 6.92 -0.85
CA TYR A 7 -0.52 7.90 -0.27
C TYR A 7 0.68 8.13 -1.18
N PRO A 8 1.36 9.29 -1.11
CA PRO A 8 2.46 9.62 -2.02
C PRO A 8 3.60 8.59 -2.08
N ARG A 9 3.90 7.91 -0.95
CA ARG A 9 4.92 6.84 -0.91
C ARG A 9 4.49 5.59 -1.66
N ALA A 10 3.24 5.16 -1.50
CA ALA A 10 2.70 4.04 -2.24
C ALA A 10 2.60 4.34 -3.74
N ASP A 11 2.22 5.58 -4.10
CA ASP A 11 2.15 6.01 -5.49
C ASP A 11 3.53 5.98 -6.17
N ALA A 12 4.54 6.59 -5.52
CA ALA A 12 5.93 6.55 -5.99
C ALA A 12 6.51 5.12 -6.07
N ALA A 13 6.01 4.20 -5.23
CA ALA A 13 6.39 2.79 -5.31
C ALA A 13 5.87 2.13 -6.60
N GLN A 14 4.69 2.51 -7.10
CA GLN A 14 4.18 2.00 -8.39
C GLN A 14 5.11 2.42 -9.53
N ASP A 15 5.57 3.68 -9.55
CA ASP A 15 6.52 4.15 -10.56
C ASP A 15 7.85 3.39 -10.50
N LYS A 16 8.32 3.08 -9.29
CA LYS A 16 9.53 2.27 -9.11
C LYS A 16 9.32 0.84 -9.61
N ILE A 17 8.22 0.21 -9.24
CA ILE A 17 7.85 -1.14 -9.72
C ILE A 17 7.81 -1.15 -11.25
N TRP A 18 7.17 -0.16 -11.86
CA TRP A 18 7.12 -0.04 -13.32
C TRP A 18 8.52 0.03 -13.92
N ARG A 19 9.35 1.00 -13.50
CA ARG A 19 10.71 1.17 -14.06
C ARG A 19 11.56 -0.07 -13.91
N ASP A 20 11.62 -0.64 -12.71
CA ASP A 20 12.42 -1.84 -12.43
C ASP A 20 11.93 -3.03 -13.28
N THR A 21 10.61 -3.13 -13.46
CA THR A 21 10.00 -4.23 -14.23
C THR A 21 10.24 -4.07 -15.73
N VAL A 22 10.15 -2.85 -16.26
CA VAL A 22 10.50 -2.53 -17.65
C VAL A 22 11.97 -2.85 -17.93
N GLU A 23 12.87 -2.41 -17.05
CA GLU A 23 14.31 -2.61 -17.21
C GLU A 23 14.68 -4.10 -17.20
N THR A 24 14.04 -4.89 -16.33
CA THR A 24 14.41 -6.29 -16.12
C THR A 24 13.68 -7.26 -17.07
N TRP A 25 12.41 -7.01 -17.38
CA TRP A 25 11.54 -7.96 -18.09
C TRP A 25 10.76 -7.35 -19.26
N GLY A 26 10.90 -6.05 -19.51
CA GLY A 26 10.24 -5.34 -20.61
C GLY A 26 8.84 -4.82 -20.28
N GLU A 27 8.36 -3.92 -21.13
CA GLU A 27 7.12 -3.16 -20.92
C GLU A 27 5.87 -4.02 -20.80
N LYS A 28 5.75 -5.08 -21.59
CA LYS A 28 4.61 -6.01 -21.51
C LYS A 28 4.46 -6.61 -20.12
N GLN A 29 5.59 -6.93 -19.47
CA GLN A 29 5.57 -7.46 -18.11
C GLN A 29 5.17 -6.39 -17.11
N ALA A 30 5.67 -5.15 -17.27
CA ALA A 30 5.31 -4.02 -16.41
C ALA A 30 3.80 -3.69 -16.47
N VAL A 31 3.21 -3.68 -17.67
CA VAL A 31 1.76 -3.50 -17.87
C VAL A 31 0.99 -4.60 -17.15
N THR A 32 1.38 -5.86 -17.35
CA THR A 32 0.71 -7.00 -16.72
C THR A 32 0.76 -6.90 -15.20
N TYR A 33 1.93 -6.56 -14.65
CA TYR A 33 2.14 -6.48 -13.21
C TYR A 33 1.34 -5.35 -12.55
N ILE A 34 1.39 -4.13 -13.10
CA ILE A 34 0.64 -2.98 -12.57
C ILE A 34 -0.88 -3.19 -12.71
N THR A 35 -1.34 -3.73 -13.83
CA THR A 35 -2.77 -4.02 -14.02
C THR A 35 -3.27 -5.05 -13.02
N GLY A 36 -2.48 -6.11 -12.78
CA GLY A 36 -2.83 -7.13 -11.78
C GLY A 36 -2.78 -6.59 -10.34
N LEU A 37 -1.83 -5.69 -10.02
CA LEU A 37 -1.79 -4.99 -8.74
C LEU A 37 -3.08 -4.19 -8.51
N HIS A 38 -3.55 -3.43 -9.50
CA HIS A 38 -4.82 -2.69 -9.38
C HIS A 38 -6.04 -3.60 -9.28
N THR A 39 -6.06 -4.71 -10.04
CA THR A 39 -7.13 -5.72 -9.92
C THR A 39 -7.19 -6.30 -8.49
N HIS A 40 -6.02 -6.56 -7.89
CA HIS A 40 -5.93 -7.00 -6.50
C HIS A 40 -6.45 -5.94 -5.51
N LEU A 41 -6.13 -4.66 -5.72
CA LEU A 41 -6.65 -3.56 -4.88
C LEU A 41 -8.17 -3.42 -4.99
N GLN A 42 -8.74 -3.60 -6.18
CA GLN A 42 -10.20 -3.62 -6.36
C GLN A 42 -10.84 -4.75 -5.55
N ARG A 43 -10.26 -5.95 -5.60
CA ARG A 43 -10.73 -7.08 -4.79
C ARG A 43 -10.66 -6.80 -3.29
N LEU A 44 -9.62 -6.11 -2.80
CA LEU A 44 -9.55 -5.69 -1.40
C LEU A 44 -10.67 -4.73 -1.00
N CYS A 45 -11.16 -3.90 -1.93
CA CYS A 45 -12.29 -3.00 -1.69
C CYS A 45 -13.62 -3.77 -1.56
N GLU A 46 -13.74 -4.92 -2.25
CA GLU A 46 -14.95 -5.75 -2.29
C GLU A 46 -15.00 -6.78 -1.15
N GLU A 47 -13.86 -7.38 -0.80
CA GLU A 47 -13.77 -8.52 0.12
C GLU A 47 -12.98 -8.19 1.39
N ARG A 48 -13.59 -7.52 2.37
CA ARG A 48 -12.92 -7.22 3.66
C ARG A 48 -12.43 -8.46 4.43
N ALA A 49 -13.03 -9.62 4.18
CA ALA A 49 -12.67 -10.88 4.83
C ALA A 49 -11.23 -11.35 4.51
N ILE A 50 -10.61 -10.86 3.44
CA ILE A 50 -9.24 -11.26 3.06
C ILE A 50 -8.16 -10.35 3.68
N TRP A 51 -8.56 -9.34 4.45
CA TRP A 51 -7.64 -8.41 5.08
C TRP A 51 -6.91 -9.08 6.25
N ARG A 52 -5.58 -8.94 6.27
CA ARG A 52 -4.77 -9.39 7.40
C ARG A 52 -4.37 -8.20 8.25
N LYS A 53 -4.69 -8.23 9.54
CA LYS A 53 -4.32 -7.16 10.48
C LYS A 53 -2.80 -7.08 10.61
N LEU A 54 -2.26 -5.86 10.51
CA LEU A 54 -0.87 -5.60 10.82
C LEU A 54 -0.68 -5.65 12.35
N PRO A 55 0.29 -6.42 12.88
CA PRO A 55 0.52 -6.48 14.32
C PRO A 55 0.83 -5.10 14.91
N GLN A 56 0.21 -4.75 16.04
CA GLN A 56 0.34 -3.41 16.66
C GLN A 56 1.79 -2.98 16.94
N ARG A 57 2.69 -3.92 17.22
CA ARG A 57 4.13 -3.63 17.43
C ARG A 57 4.83 -3.02 16.20
N LEU A 58 4.25 -3.20 15.01
CA LEU A 58 4.71 -2.61 13.74
C LEU A 58 3.77 -1.49 13.26
N ALA A 59 2.61 -1.36 13.90
CA ALA A 59 1.56 -0.47 13.45
C ALA A 59 1.70 0.88 14.14
N VAL A 60 2.33 1.80 13.41
CA VAL A 60 2.06 3.25 13.37
C VAL A 60 2.27 4.02 14.70
N PRO A 61 2.79 5.27 14.66
CA PRO A 61 2.80 6.14 15.84
C PRO A 61 1.43 6.19 16.54
N ALA A 62 1.45 6.27 17.88
CA ALA A 62 0.29 6.11 18.78
C ALA A 62 -0.92 7.03 18.48
N ASP A 63 -0.74 8.01 17.60
CA ASP A 63 -1.69 8.98 17.09
C ASP A 63 -2.57 8.45 15.93
N VAL A 64 -2.24 7.32 15.30
CA VAL A 64 -3.11 6.70 14.29
C VAL A 64 -4.10 5.74 14.95
N LYS A 65 -5.27 6.27 15.31
CA LYS A 65 -6.42 5.54 15.90
C LYS A 65 -7.02 4.43 15.00
N HIS A 66 -6.45 4.16 13.83
CA HIS A 66 -7.05 3.30 12.80
C HIS A 66 -6.22 2.02 12.63
N GLU A 67 -6.89 0.87 12.62
CA GLU A 67 -6.25 -0.42 12.34
C GLU A 67 -5.59 -0.41 10.95
N ALA A 68 -4.36 -0.91 10.89
CA ALA A 68 -3.64 -1.12 9.64
C ALA A 68 -3.73 -2.58 9.21
N TYR A 69 -3.72 -2.80 7.90
CA TYR A 69 -3.86 -4.10 7.27
C TYR A 69 -2.80 -4.29 6.20
N PHE A 70 -2.60 -5.54 5.81
CA PHE A 70 -1.73 -5.87 4.69
C PHE A 70 -2.30 -7.00 3.85
N SER A 71 -1.85 -7.04 2.60
CA SER A 71 -2.03 -8.16 1.69
C SER A 71 -0.77 -8.34 0.85
N ARG A 72 -0.64 -9.50 0.20
CA ARG A 72 0.47 -9.80 -0.71
C ARG A 72 -0.10 -9.94 -2.12
N TYR A 73 0.52 -9.26 -3.06
CA TYR A 73 0.32 -9.45 -4.48
C TYR A 73 1.66 -9.79 -5.11
N GLU A 74 1.81 -11.02 -5.61
CA GLU A 74 3.08 -11.54 -6.12
C GLU A 74 4.25 -11.24 -5.15
N HIS A 75 5.30 -10.57 -5.61
CA HIS A 75 6.47 -10.19 -4.80
C HIS A 75 6.29 -8.92 -3.95
N HIS A 76 5.13 -8.26 -3.96
CA HIS A 76 4.91 -7.03 -3.21
C HIS A 76 3.88 -7.19 -2.08
N TYR A 77 4.20 -6.60 -0.94
CA TYR A 77 3.28 -6.40 0.17
C TYR A 77 2.65 -5.02 0.05
N VAL A 78 1.32 -5.00 0.12
CA VAL A 78 0.52 -3.78 0.13
C VAL A 78 0.03 -3.54 1.55
N PHE A 79 0.39 -2.40 2.13
CA PHE A 79 -0.06 -1.96 3.45
C PHE A 79 -1.10 -0.86 3.29
N PHE A 80 -2.22 -1.01 3.98
CA PHE A 80 -3.37 -0.13 3.79
C PHE A 80 -4.18 0.02 5.07
N ARG A 81 -5.08 1.01 5.07
CA ARG A 81 -6.06 1.25 6.13
C ARG A 81 -7.39 1.66 5.53
N GLU A 82 -8.43 1.58 6.33
CA GLU A 82 -9.69 2.23 6.00
C GLU A 82 -9.60 3.73 6.32
N LEU A 83 -10.06 4.56 5.39
CA LEU A 83 -10.23 6.01 5.56
C LEU A 83 -11.59 6.32 6.17
N ASP A 84 -11.77 7.52 6.71
CA ASP A 84 -13.00 7.90 7.41
C ASP A 84 -14.26 7.84 6.53
N ASN A 85 -14.09 7.94 5.21
CA ASN A 85 -15.17 7.82 4.23
C ASN A 85 -15.42 6.37 3.75
N GLY A 86 -14.76 5.37 4.35
CA GLY A 86 -14.87 3.95 4.02
C GLY A 86 -13.97 3.49 2.86
N ASP A 87 -13.20 4.38 2.25
CA ASP A 87 -12.27 4.04 1.16
C ASP A 87 -10.99 3.37 1.68
N LEU A 88 -10.33 2.64 0.79
CA LEU A 88 -9.08 1.95 1.10
C LEU A 88 -7.88 2.87 0.84
N GLY A 89 -7.22 3.33 1.90
CA GLY A 89 -6.00 4.13 1.82
C GLY A 89 -4.75 3.24 1.75
N VAL A 90 -4.13 3.13 0.58
CA VAL A 90 -2.88 2.38 0.37
C VAL A 90 -1.69 3.22 0.84
N MET A 91 -1.11 2.83 1.96
CA MET A 91 -0.07 3.58 2.67
C MET A 91 1.33 3.32 2.11
N SER A 92 1.64 2.06 1.80
CA SER A 92 2.96 1.63 1.32
C SER A 92 2.85 0.35 0.48
N ILE A 93 3.76 0.21 -0.49
CA ILE A 93 3.93 -0.99 -1.32
C ILE A 93 5.41 -1.36 -1.31
N LEU A 94 5.74 -2.52 -0.74
CA LEU A 94 7.12 -2.94 -0.50
C LEU A 94 7.42 -4.29 -1.10
N HIS A 95 8.58 -4.43 -1.73
CA HIS A 95 9.04 -5.71 -2.27
C HIS A 95 9.39 -6.67 -1.13
N GLU A 96 9.09 -7.97 -1.26
CA GLU A 96 9.29 -9.01 -0.24
C GLU A 96 10.74 -9.19 0.22
N ARG A 97 11.70 -8.77 -0.61
CA ARG A 97 13.15 -8.82 -0.33
C ARG A 97 13.65 -7.62 0.48
N MET A 98 12.82 -6.62 0.73
CA MET A 98 13.18 -5.48 1.57
C MET A 98 13.09 -5.86 3.05
N ASP A 99 13.78 -5.10 3.90
CA ASP A 99 13.54 -5.11 5.34
C ASP A 99 12.17 -4.46 5.61
N LEU A 100 11.11 -5.28 5.54
CA LEU A 100 9.72 -4.82 5.64
C LEU A 100 9.46 -4.03 6.93
N PRO A 101 9.87 -4.48 8.14
CA PRO A 101 9.72 -3.69 9.36
C PRO A 101 10.33 -2.29 9.27
N VAL A 102 11.59 -2.19 8.83
CA VAL A 102 12.29 -0.90 8.77
C VAL A 102 11.66 0.01 7.73
N ARG A 103 11.45 -0.48 6.51
CA ARG A 103 10.86 0.29 5.41
C ARG A 103 9.44 0.75 5.70
N LEU A 104 8.63 -0.10 6.30
CA LEU A 104 7.28 0.27 6.68
C LEU A 104 7.30 1.36 7.75
N ALA A 105 8.18 1.28 8.75
CA ALA A 105 8.32 2.33 9.75
C ALA A 105 8.74 3.67 9.13
N GLU A 106 9.68 3.66 8.18
CA GLU A 106 10.12 4.85 7.42
C GLU A 106 8.95 5.49 6.64
N ASP A 107 8.17 4.68 5.93
CA ASP A 107 7.03 5.18 5.17
C ASP A 107 5.93 5.73 6.07
N LEU A 108 5.61 5.03 7.18
CA LEU A 108 4.59 5.47 8.14
C LEU A 108 5.00 6.78 8.85
N ALA A 109 6.27 6.94 9.21
CA ALA A 109 6.79 8.19 9.76
C ALA A 109 6.66 9.37 8.78
N ALA A 110 6.80 9.11 7.47
CA ALA A 110 6.58 10.13 6.44
C ALA A 110 5.10 10.54 6.27
N LEU A 111 4.15 9.70 6.71
CA LEU A 111 2.72 10.00 6.71
C LEU A 111 2.32 10.94 7.85
N SER A 112 2.82 10.70 9.07
CA SER A 112 2.50 11.54 10.23
C SER A 112 3.04 12.97 10.09
N GLY A 113 4.20 13.15 9.46
CA GLY A 113 4.76 14.47 9.13
C GLY A 113 3.95 15.28 8.10
N ARG A 114 2.96 14.66 7.44
CA ARG A 114 2.13 15.27 6.37
C ARG A 114 0.63 15.28 6.67
N ALA A 115 0.20 14.97 7.89
CA ALA A 115 -1.20 14.82 8.29
C ALA A 115 -2.11 16.06 8.09
N GLY A 116 -1.64 17.14 7.45
CA GLY A 116 -2.42 18.33 7.11
C GLY A 116 -3.18 18.31 5.76
N SER A 117 -3.01 17.31 4.88
CA SER A 117 -3.51 17.43 3.49
C SER A 117 -4.65 16.48 3.06
N PHE A 118 -5.10 15.54 3.89
CA PHE A 118 -6.21 14.67 3.51
C PHE A 118 -7.48 15.08 4.27
N LYS A 119 -8.15 16.13 3.78
CA LYS A 119 -9.55 16.38 4.10
C LYS A 119 -10.40 15.62 3.09
N ALA A 120 -11.36 14.87 3.62
CA ALA A 120 -12.46 14.26 2.90
C ALA A 120 -13.21 15.25 2.01
#